data_AF-A0A6G3RZC3-F1
#
_entry.id   AF-A0A6G3RZC3-F1
#
_cell.length_a   1.000
_cell.length_b   1.000
_cell.length_c   1.000
_cell.angle_alpha   90.00
_cell.angle_beta   90.00
_cell.angle_gamma   90.00
#
_symmetry.space_group_name_H-M   'P 1'
#
loop_
_entity.id
_entity.type
_entity.pdbx_description
1 polymer ?
#
loop_
_entity_poly.entity_id
_entity_poly.type
_entity_poly.pdbx_seq_one_letter_code
_entity_poly.pdbx_strand_id
1 'polypeptide(L)'
;MKRVEALRRCHRLWWLSLVAGHWATMVHLAVWTPVPGLLPRAAAGMRRVVDRERALAAEWSGITVQAPPALPPGHEKEAFGLSARYRWVFGDAQRAREWRWSALYSFVGGLVAGLPGALVLYGLWGVFLAFFGRSLSYSWDGVWYTVIHVDDRPHAVMAGLLGVAIGAAGLALAPGSLDRHARFVRATLTPGDQEMMAARIAHLAATRSDAVDTSAAELRRIERDLHDGAQARLVAMGMTLDAAEHRLKDDPEAVRALLAEARASSSAALQELRDLVRGIHPPVLADRGLADAVRSLALLSPLQTEVTVDLAGRPEPPVESAVYFAVAESVTNAAKHADA
;
A
#
# COMPACT_ATOMS: atom_id res chain seq x y z
N MET A 1 41.01 -9.37 7.70
CA MET A 1 40.38 -8.20 7.03
C MET A 1 38.85 -8.15 7.24
N LYS A 2 38.08 -9.21 6.96
CA LYS A 2 36.59 -9.21 7.10
C LYS A 2 36.06 -8.81 8.50
N ARG A 3 36.69 -9.28 9.59
CA ARG A 3 36.25 -8.96 10.98
C ARG A 3 36.48 -7.50 11.39
N VAL A 4 37.59 -6.89 10.95
CA VAL A 4 37.90 -5.48 11.23
C VAL A 4 36.91 -4.56 10.50
N GLU A 5 36.57 -4.91 9.25
CA GLU A 5 35.55 -4.19 8.50
C GLU A 5 34.16 -4.31 9.16
N ALA A 6 33.79 -5.51 9.62
CA ALA A 6 32.55 -5.70 10.39
C ALA A 6 32.51 -4.85 11.67
N LEU A 7 33.64 -4.73 12.39
CA LEU A 7 33.75 -3.87 13.57
C LEU A 7 33.56 -2.38 13.22
N ARG A 8 34.14 -1.92 12.10
CA ARG A 8 33.94 -0.54 11.61
C ARG A 8 32.47 -0.26 11.30
N ARG A 9 31.76 -1.21 10.69
CA ARG A 9 30.32 -1.12 10.41
C ARG A 9 29.51 -1.09 11.71
N CYS A 10 29.84 -1.94 12.68
CA CYS A 10 29.22 -1.92 14.01
C CYS A 10 29.40 -0.56 14.71
N HIS A 11 30.59 0.03 14.64
CA HIS A 11 30.84 1.36 15.18
C HIS A 11 30.00 2.46 14.50
N ARG A 12 29.82 2.38 13.18
CA ARG A 12 28.93 3.31 12.45
C ARG A 12 27.47 3.17 12.88
N LEU A 13 26.98 1.95 13.05
CA LEU A 13 25.62 1.68 13.55
C LEU A 13 25.43 2.17 14.99
N TRP A 14 26.45 2.04 15.84
CA TRP A 14 26.42 2.57 17.19
C TRP A 14 26.26 4.10 17.19
N TRP A 15 27.02 4.83 16.37
CA TRP A 15 26.82 6.27 16.20
C TRP A 15 25.43 6.62 15.66
N LEU A 16 24.93 5.88 14.67
CA LEU A 16 23.58 6.07 14.15
C LEU A 16 22.50 5.84 15.21
N SER A 17 22.71 4.92 16.15
CA SER A 17 21.78 4.70 17.28
C SER A 17 21.68 5.93 18.19
N LEU A 18 22.78 6.66 18.40
CA LEU A 18 22.77 7.92 19.16
C LEU A 18 22.04 9.03 18.39
N VAL A 19 22.26 9.12 17.08
CA VAL A 19 21.57 10.08 16.20
C VAL A 19 20.07 9.80 16.16
N ALA A 20 19.68 8.52 16.06
CA ALA A 20 18.29 8.10 16.12
C ALA A 20 17.64 8.46 17.47
N GLY A 21 18.35 8.23 18.59
CA GLY A 21 17.90 8.64 19.92
C GLY A 21 17.72 10.15 20.05
N HIS A 22 18.61 10.95 19.46
CA HIS A 22 18.44 12.39 19.40
C HIS A 22 17.18 12.80 18.63
N TRP A 23 16.92 12.23 17.46
CA TRP A 23 15.68 12.52 16.73
C TRP A 23 14.43 12.01 17.45
N ALA A 24 14.51 10.89 18.16
CA ALA A 24 13.39 10.33 18.93
C ALA A 24 13.00 11.28 20.08
N THR A 25 14.01 11.81 20.79
CA THR A 25 13.80 12.81 21.83
C THR A 25 13.27 14.12 21.25
N MET A 26 13.74 14.56 20.08
CA MET A 26 13.18 15.73 19.38
C MET A 26 11.71 15.54 19.01
N VAL A 27 11.31 14.38 18.47
CA VAL A 27 9.90 14.10 18.17
C VAL A 27 9.07 14.09 19.46
N HIS A 28 9.56 13.45 20.53
CA HIS A 28 8.87 13.42 21.82
C HIS A 28 8.68 14.84 22.38
N LEU A 29 9.72 15.66 22.40
CA LEU A 29 9.65 17.06 22.85
C LEU A 29 8.73 17.90 21.96
N ALA A 30 8.70 17.66 20.65
CA ALA A 30 7.82 18.37 19.72
C ALA A 30 6.32 18.04 19.91
N VAL A 31 6.01 16.84 20.41
CA VAL A 31 4.63 16.50 20.79
C VAL A 31 4.15 17.33 21.98
N TRP A 32 5.04 17.65 22.93
CA TRP A 32 4.70 18.47 24.10
C TRP A 32 4.79 19.97 23.83
N THR A 33 5.79 20.42 23.05
CA THR A 33 6.05 21.85 22.80
C THR A 33 5.24 22.40 21.61
N PRO A 34 4.39 23.43 21.81
CA PRO A 34 3.50 23.95 20.76
C PRO A 34 4.25 24.87 19.78
N VAL A 35 5.37 24.40 19.24
CA VAL A 35 6.19 25.13 18.27
C VAL A 35 5.75 24.73 16.86
N PRO A 36 5.19 25.66 16.05
CA PRO A 36 4.74 25.36 14.70
C PRO A 36 5.87 24.80 13.83
N GLY A 37 5.60 23.67 13.17
CA GLY A 37 6.54 23.03 12.25
C GLY A 37 7.74 22.33 12.91
N LEU A 38 7.83 22.27 14.24
CA LEU A 38 8.89 21.50 14.91
C LEU A 38 8.67 19.99 14.74
N LEU A 39 7.44 19.52 14.98
CA LEU A 39 7.05 18.11 14.85
C LEU A 39 7.30 17.52 13.46
N PRO A 40 6.85 18.14 12.34
CA PRO A 40 7.12 17.61 11.01
C PRO A 40 8.61 17.62 10.65
N ARG A 41 9.38 18.63 11.09
CA ARG A 41 10.85 18.64 10.88
C ARG A 41 11.55 17.53 11.67
N ALA A 42 11.15 17.31 12.91
CA ALA A 42 11.66 16.22 13.75
C ALA A 42 11.33 14.84 13.14
N ALA A 43 10.10 14.67 12.66
CA ALA A 43 9.68 13.44 11.99
C ALA A 43 10.40 13.22 10.65
N ALA A 44 10.63 14.28 9.85
CA ALA A 44 11.41 14.19 8.62
C ALA A 44 12.87 13.82 8.89
N GLY A 45 13.47 14.37 9.94
CA GLY A 45 14.80 13.99 10.42
C GLY A 45 14.86 12.51 10.82
N MET A 46 13.88 12.05 11.60
CA MET A 46 13.72 10.64 11.96
C MET A 46 13.60 9.74 10.73
N ARG A 47 12.74 10.10 9.77
CA ARG A 47 12.50 9.33 8.53
C ARG A 47 13.80 9.11 7.76
N ARG A 48 14.67 10.13 7.65
CA ARG A 48 15.99 9.99 7.01
C ARG A 48 16.88 8.97 7.71
N VAL A 49 16.83 8.92 9.05
CA VAL A 49 17.59 7.93 9.83
C VAL A 49 17.04 6.52 9.58
N VAL A 50 15.73 6.35 9.62
CA VAL A 50 15.06 5.07 9.34
C VAL A 50 15.39 4.57 7.93
N ASP A 51 15.31 5.43 6.92
CA ASP A 51 15.62 5.08 5.53
C ASP A 51 17.10 4.72 5.34
N ARG A 52 17.99 5.39 6.08
CA ARG A 52 19.41 5.04 6.11
C ARG A 52 19.63 3.66 6.73
N GLU A 53 18.96 3.33 7.83
CA GLU A 53 19.03 1.99 8.45
C GLU A 53 18.48 0.89 7.53
N ARG A 54 17.37 1.14 6.83
CA ARG A 54 16.84 0.22 5.80
C ARG A 54 17.87 -0.04 4.71
N ALA A 55 18.53 1.01 4.21
CA ALA A 55 19.55 0.89 3.18
C ALA A 55 20.78 0.11 3.68
N LEU A 56 21.25 0.38 4.90
CA LEU A 56 22.40 -0.32 5.50
C LEU A 56 22.10 -1.79 5.79
N ALA A 57 20.88 -2.13 6.24
CA ALA A 57 20.45 -3.51 6.42
C ALA A 57 20.47 -4.30 5.10
N ALA A 58 20.03 -3.66 4.01
CA ALA A 58 20.08 -4.25 2.68
C ALA A 58 21.53 -4.39 2.16
N GLU A 59 22.33 -3.33 2.26
CA GLU A 59 23.71 -3.30 1.75
C GLU A 59 24.63 -4.27 2.49
N TRP A 60 24.54 -4.34 3.82
CA TRP A 60 25.52 -5.06 4.65
C TRP A 60 25.08 -6.46 5.04
N SER A 61 23.77 -6.74 5.08
CA SER A 61 23.21 -8.03 5.52
C SER A 61 22.24 -8.65 4.49
N GLY A 62 21.97 -7.99 3.36
CA GLY A 62 21.04 -8.47 2.34
C GLY A 62 19.56 -8.47 2.74
N ILE A 63 19.22 -7.92 3.92
CA ILE A 63 17.85 -7.90 4.42
C ILE A 63 17.14 -6.66 3.92
N THR A 64 16.17 -6.84 3.02
CA THR A 64 15.36 -5.76 2.48
C THR A 64 14.13 -5.49 3.36
N VAL A 65 13.90 -4.22 3.65
CA VAL A 65 12.72 -3.72 4.36
C VAL A 65 12.10 -2.66 3.46
N GLN A 66 10.85 -2.87 3.03
CA GLN A 66 10.19 -1.97 2.10
C GLN A 66 10.12 -0.55 2.67
N ALA A 67 10.51 0.42 1.83
CA ALA A 67 10.30 1.82 2.12
C ALA A 67 8.80 2.15 1.95
N PRO A 68 8.19 2.86 2.91
CA PRO A 68 6.81 3.30 2.78
C PRO A 68 6.65 4.37 1.68
N PRO A 69 5.43 4.58 1.17
CA PRO A 69 5.13 5.68 0.27
C PRO A 69 5.58 7.04 0.83
N ALA A 70 5.89 7.97 -0.06
CA ALA A 70 6.16 9.35 0.33
C ALA A 70 4.89 9.97 0.96
N LEU A 71 5.06 10.72 2.04
CA LEU A 71 3.95 11.47 2.63
C LEU A 71 3.48 12.55 1.64
N PRO A 72 2.17 12.72 1.42
CA PRO A 72 1.67 13.77 0.56
C PRO A 72 2.02 15.17 1.11
N PRO A 73 2.41 16.13 0.24
CA PRO A 73 2.75 17.48 0.67
C PRO A 73 1.52 18.20 1.26
N GLY A 74 1.67 18.83 2.43
CA GLY A 74 0.64 19.69 3.04
C GLY A 74 0.10 19.26 4.42
N HIS A 75 0.34 18.03 4.86
CA HIS A 75 -0.09 17.52 6.19
C HIS A 75 0.64 18.17 7.40
N GLU A 76 1.56 19.10 7.16
CA GLU A 76 2.33 19.79 8.21
C GLU A 76 1.50 20.85 8.94
N LYS A 77 0.40 21.32 8.33
CA LYS A 77 -0.42 22.44 8.86
C LYS A 77 -1.45 22.02 9.90
N GLU A 78 -1.69 20.73 10.09
CA GLU A 78 -2.86 20.22 10.85
C GLU A 78 -2.62 20.03 12.35
N ALA A 79 -1.40 20.17 12.84
CA ALA A 79 -1.04 19.81 14.22
C ALA A 79 -1.14 20.99 15.21
N PHE A 80 -2.24 21.74 15.21
CA PHE A 80 -2.51 22.77 16.22
C PHE A 80 -3.18 22.15 17.46
N GLY A 81 -2.51 22.20 18.61
CA GLY A 81 -2.98 21.63 19.88
C GLY A 81 -2.34 20.28 20.25
N LEU A 82 -2.42 19.90 21.53
CA LEU A 82 -1.81 18.66 22.03
C LEU A 82 -2.47 17.41 21.39
N SER A 83 -3.80 17.36 21.34
CA SER A 83 -4.56 16.25 20.76
C SER A 83 -4.31 16.08 19.26
N ALA A 84 -4.17 17.17 18.51
CA ALA A 84 -3.83 17.13 17.10
C ALA A 84 -2.41 16.57 16.87
N ARG A 85 -1.42 16.98 17.67
CA ARG A 85 -0.04 16.45 17.60
C ARG A 85 0.04 14.97 17.95
N TYR A 86 -0.68 14.52 18.97
CA TYR A 86 -0.78 13.09 19.31
C TYR A 86 -1.41 12.29 18.16
N ARG A 87 -2.55 12.75 17.62
CA ARG A 87 -3.18 12.11 16.46
C ARG A 87 -2.28 12.14 15.23
N TRP A 88 -1.47 13.18 15.06
CA TRP A 88 -0.51 13.24 13.97
C TRP A 88 0.58 12.16 14.11
N VAL A 89 1.13 11.91 15.31
CA VAL A 89 2.16 10.87 15.49
C VAL A 89 1.56 9.46 15.46
N PHE A 90 0.43 9.25 16.15
CA PHE A 90 -0.12 7.92 16.41
C PHE A 90 -1.34 7.55 15.56
N GLY A 91 -1.90 8.48 14.80
CA GLY A 91 -3.06 8.22 13.93
C GLY A 91 -2.72 7.49 12.64
N ASP A 92 -1.44 7.46 12.27
CA ASP A 92 -0.94 6.65 11.16
C ASP A 92 -0.08 5.51 11.74
N ALA A 93 -0.45 4.28 11.40
CA ALA A 93 0.24 3.08 11.87
C ALA A 93 1.73 3.08 11.50
N GLN A 94 2.08 3.66 10.35
CA GLN A 94 3.46 3.77 9.91
C GLN A 94 4.27 4.75 10.76
N ARG A 95 3.71 5.93 11.07
CA ARG A 95 4.37 6.92 11.95
C ARG A 95 4.52 6.39 13.37
N ALA A 96 3.50 5.72 13.90
CA ALA A 96 3.56 5.06 15.20
C ALA A 96 4.67 3.99 15.24
N ARG A 97 4.84 3.22 14.16
CA ARG A 97 5.89 2.21 14.04
C ARG A 97 7.29 2.81 14.00
N GLU A 98 7.52 3.84 13.19
CA GLU A 98 8.81 4.53 13.11
C GLU A 98 9.18 5.17 14.44
N TRP A 99 8.19 5.73 15.15
CA TRP A 99 8.38 6.25 16.50
C TRP A 99 8.77 5.14 17.49
N ARG A 100 8.01 4.04 17.54
CA ARG A 100 8.31 2.89 18.42
C ARG A 100 9.67 2.28 18.12
N TRP A 101 10.01 2.13 16.84
CA TRP A 101 11.33 1.68 16.42
C TRP A 101 12.42 2.59 16.98
N SER A 102 12.30 3.90 16.84
CA SER A 102 13.31 4.84 17.31
C SER A 102 13.53 4.82 18.82
N ALA A 103 12.43 4.66 19.58
CA ALA A 103 12.47 4.50 21.03
C ALA A 103 13.21 3.23 21.42
N LEU A 104 12.96 2.11 20.74
CA LEU A 104 13.61 0.82 21.00
C LEU A 104 15.06 0.76 20.47
N TYR A 105 15.34 1.43 19.36
CA TYR A 105 16.60 1.34 18.64
C TYR A 105 17.79 1.89 19.43
N SER A 106 17.57 2.97 20.19
CA SER A 106 18.59 3.57 21.06
C SER A 106 19.11 2.57 22.11
N PHE A 107 18.26 1.64 22.55
CA PHE A 107 18.63 0.61 23.52
C PHE A 107 19.11 -0.66 22.83
N VAL A 108 18.26 -1.27 21.99
CA VAL A 108 18.51 -2.59 21.42
C VAL A 108 19.52 -2.53 20.29
N GLY A 109 19.33 -1.63 19.33
CA GLY A 109 20.25 -1.45 18.21
C GLY A 109 21.61 -0.94 18.68
N GLY A 110 21.61 0.05 19.57
CA GLY A 110 22.82 0.57 20.20
C GLY A 110 23.62 -0.49 20.95
N LEU A 111 22.95 -1.34 21.75
CA LEU A 111 23.62 -2.41 22.48
C LEU A 111 24.17 -3.50 21.55
N VAL A 112 23.37 -3.96 20.57
CA VAL A 112 23.79 -4.99 19.62
C VAL A 112 24.99 -4.50 18.80
N ALA A 113 24.91 -3.31 18.22
CA ALA A 113 25.98 -2.72 17.41
C ALA A 113 27.19 -2.29 18.24
N GLY A 114 26.98 -1.80 19.47
CA GLY A 114 28.06 -1.29 20.33
C GLY A 114 28.87 -2.39 21.02
N LEU A 115 28.26 -3.54 21.33
CA LEU A 115 28.89 -4.61 22.11
C LEU A 115 30.25 -5.08 21.56
N PRO A 116 30.42 -5.37 20.24
CA PRO A 116 31.73 -5.75 19.71
C PRO A 116 32.81 -4.69 19.93
N GLY A 117 32.48 -3.40 19.76
CA GLY A 117 33.41 -2.29 19.99
C GLY A 117 33.76 -2.13 21.45
N ALA A 118 32.77 -2.24 22.34
CA ALA A 118 32.96 -2.17 23.79
C ALA A 118 33.88 -3.30 24.29
N LEU A 119 33.71 -4.53 23.81
CA LEU A 119 34.59 -5.66 24.16
C LEU A 119 36.03 -5.44 23.67
N VAL A 120 36.22 -4.88 22.48
CA VAL A 120 37.58 -4.54 21.98
C VAL A 120 38.23 -3.47 22.85
N LEU A 121 37.52 -2.37 23.16
CA LEU A 121 38.04 -1.32 24.03
C LEU A 121 38.34 -1.82 25.45
N TYR A 122 37.45 -2.64 26.01
CA TYR A 122 37.65 -3.25 27.32
C TYR A 122 38.81 -4.26 27.33
N GLY A 123 39.01 -4.98 26.23
CA GLY A 123 40.17 -5.86 26.03
C GLY A 123 41.48 -5.08 25.97
N LEU A 124 41.50 -3.95 25.25
CA LEU A 124 42.65 -3.03 25.19
C LEU A 124 42.98 -2.44 26.57
N TRP A 125 41.96 -2.15 27.40
CA TRP A 125 42.16 -1.75 28.79
C TRP A 125 42.88 -2.84 29.60
N GLY A 126 42.49 -4.11 29.44
CA GLY A 126 43.21 -5.24 30.06
C GLY A 126 44.68 -5.33 29.64
N VAL A 127 44.97 -5.16 28.34
CA VAL A 127 46.34 -5.11 27.82
C VAL A 127 47.13 -3.94 28.39
N PHE A 128 46.51 -2.76 28.50
CA PHE A 128 47.12 -1.60 29.15
C PHE A 128 47.48 -1.87 30.62
N LEU A 129 46.59 -2.53 31.36
CA LEU A 129 46.86 -2.93 32.75
C LEU A 129 48.01 -3.93 32.88
N ALA A 130 48.34 -4.71 31.84
CA ALA A 130 49.52 -5.58 31.88
C ALA A 130 50.84 -4.82 32.00
N PHE A 131 50.89 -3.57 31.51
CA PHE A 131 52.07 -2.71 31.56
C PHE A 131 52.01 -1.71 32.72
N PHE A 132 50.85 -1.10 32.93
CA PHE A 132 50.68 0.02 33.86
C PHE A 132 49.90 -0.33 35.12
N GLY A 133 49.22 -1.48 35.16
CA GLY A 133 48.26 -1.85 36.21
C GLY A 133 48.84 -1.82 37.62
N ARG A 134 50.09 -2.26 37.81
CA ARG A 134 50.77 -2.18 39.10
C ARG A 134 50.98 -0.74 39.57
N SER A 135 51.39 0.15 38.66
CA SER A 135 51.58 1.56 38.99
C SER A 135 50.26 2.24 39.33
N LEU A 136 49.20 1.90 38.60
CA LEU A 136 47.85 2.38 38.88
C LEU A 136 47.31 1.85 40.21
N SER A 137 47.51 0.56 40.51
CA SER A 137 47.09 -0.05 41.77
C SER A 137 47.71 0.65 42.98
N TYR A 138 49.00 1.02 42.91
CA TYR A 138 49.64 1.81 43.96
C TYR A 138 49.02 3.20 44.14
N SER A 139 48.66 3.88 43.05
CA SER A 139 48.09 5.24 43.11
C SER A 139 46.61 5.28 43.49
N TRP A 140 45.86 4.21 43.19
CA TRP A 140 44.39 4.17 43.26
C TRP A 140 43.88 3.18 44.31
N ASP A 141 44.75 2.69 45.19
CA ASP A 141 44.41 1.74 46.26
C ASP A 141 43.75 0.45 45.75
N GLY A 142 44.37 -0.15 44.73
CA GLY A 142 43.87 -1.36 44.06
C GLY A 142 43.22 -1.09 42.70
N VAL A 143 43.45 -1.99 41.74
CA VAL A 143 42.79 -1.96 40.42
C VAL A 143 42.22 -3.33 40.10
N TRP A 144 40.93 -3.37 39.79
CA TRP A 144 40.24 -4.58 39.38
C TRP A 144 40.06 -4.62 37.85
N TYR A 145 40.36 -5.78 37.27
CA TYR A 145 40.01 -6.10 35.89
C TYR A 145 39.12 -7.35 35.86
N THR A 146 37.82 -7.16 35.64
CA THR A 146 36.78 -8.18 35.80
C THR A 146 36.80 -8.79 37.21
N VAL A 147 37.44 -9.94 37.38
CA VAL A 147 37.61 -10.69 38.64
C VAL A 147 39.05 -10.69 39.15
N ILE A 148 39.98 -10.05 38.42
CA ILE A 148 41.42 -10.06 38.71
C ILE A 148 41.78 -8.78 39.46
N HIS A 149 42.32 -8.93 40.67
CA HIS A 149 42.93 -7.82 41.41
C HIS A 149 44.39 -7.64 41.00
N VAL A 150 44.76 -6.47 40.51
CA VAL A 150 46.05 -6.22 39.85
C VAL A 150 47.06 -5.56 40.81
N ASP A 151 47.57 -6.33 41.76
CA ASP A 151 48.55 -5.82 42.75
C ASP A 151 50.00 -6.16 42.41
N ASP A 152 50.20 -7.24 41.67
CA ASP A 152 51.51 -7.76 41.31
C ASP A 152 51.61 -8.05 39.80
N ARG A 153 52.83 -8.38 39.38
CA ARG A 153 53.15 -8.58 37.97
C ARG A 153 52.43 -9.80 37.36
N PRO A 154 52.36 -10.98 38.03
CA PRO A 154 51.52 -12.09 37.57
C PRO A 154 50.05 -11.69 37.29
N HIS A 155 49.40 -10.99 38.21
CA HIS A 155 48.00 -10.58 38.04
C HIS A 155 47.84 -9.55 36.92
N ALA A 156 48.79 -8.63 36.74
CA ALA A 156 48.81 -7.70 35.62
C ALA A 156 48.92 -8.43 34.26
N VAL A 157 49.81 -9.41 34.15
CA VAL A 157 49.94 -10.23 32.93
C VAL A 157 48.67 -11.03 32.66
N MET A 158 48.05 -11.60 33.70
CA MET A 158 46.79 -12.33 33.57
C MET A 158 45.64 -11.42 33.10
N ALA A 159 45.56 -10.19 33.60
CA ALA A 159 44.62 -9.17 33.10
C ALA A 159 44.87 -8.83 31.63
N GLY A 160 46.13 -8.76 31.21
CA GLY A 160 46.52 -8.59 29.81
C GLY A 160 46.05 -9.74 28.91
N LEU A 161 46.33 -10.98 29.30
CA LEU A 161 45.93 -12.17 28.55
C LEU A 161 44.40 -12.29 28.44
N LEU A 162 43.69 -12.03 29.54
CA LEU A 162 42.23 -11.98 29.53
C LEU A 162 41.72 -10.84 28.63
N GLY A 163 42.38 -9.68 28.65
CA GLY A 163 42.06 -8.56 27.77
C GLY A 163 42.22 -8.91 26.28
N VAL A 164 43.29 -9.62 25.90
CA VAL A 164 43.46 -10.14 24.54
C VAL A 164 42.31 -11.09 24.17
N ALA A 165 41.93 -12.00 25.07
CA ALA A 165 40.83 -12.92 24.84
C ALA A 165 39.48 -12.20 24.65
N ILE A 166 39.18 -11.22 25.51
CA ILE A 166 37.94 -10.42 25.41
C ILE A 166 37.92 -9.59 24.13
N GLY A 167 39.04 -8.95 23.76
CA GLY A 167 39.14 -8.19 22.51
C GLY A 167 39.00 -9.07 21.27
N ALA A 168 39.59 -10.27 21.29
CA ALA A 168 39.44 -11.26 20.22
C ALA A 168 37.98 -11.76 20.11
N ALA A 169 37.28 -11.96 21.23
CA ALA A 169 35.86 -12.28 21.25
C ALA A 169 35.01 -11.15 20.64
N GLY A 170 35.31 -9.88 20.95
CA GLY A 170 34.67 -8.73 20.31
C GLY A 170 34.80 -8.74 18.78
N LEU A 171 36.01 -8.98 18.27
CA LEU A 171 36.25 -9.11 16.82
C LEU A 171 35.53 -10.31 16.20
N ALA A 172 35.39 -11.41 16.92
CA ALA A 172 34.67 -12.60 16.45
C ALA A 172 33.15 -12.39 16.42
N LEU A 173 32.60 -11.60 17.35
CA LEU A 173 31.16 -11.31 17.44
C LEU A 173 30.68 -10.27 16.43
N ALA A 174 31.56 -9.41 15.91
CA ALA A 174 31.19 -8.29 15.04
C ALA A 174 30.35 -8.69 13.81
N PRO A 175 30.68 -9.75 13.03
CA PRO A 175 29.88 -10.13 11.86
C PRO A 175 28.44 -10.54 12.24
N GLY A 176 28.28 -11.39 13.25
CA GLY A 176 26.95 -11.83 13.70
C GLY A 176 26.14 -10.73 14.37
N SER A 177 26.78 -9.66 14.84
CA SER A 177 26.07 -8.48 15.34
C SER A 177 25.33 -7.73 14.21
N LEU A 178 25.96 -7.58 13.04
CA LEU A 178 25.33 -6.93 11.87
C LEU A 178 24.05 -7.66 11.44
N ASP A 179 24.08 -8.99 11.39
CA ASP A 179 22.90 -9.79 11.02
C ASP A 179 21.78 -9.71 12.08
N ARG A 180 22.14 -9.66 13.37
CA ARG A 180 21.17 -9.46 14.46
C ARG A 180 20.52 -8.09 14.39
N HIS A 181 21.32 -7.07 14.10
CA HIS A 181 20.87 -5.69 13.90
C HIS A 181 19.90 -5.59 12.73
N ALA A 182 20.25 -6.13 11.57
CA ALA A 182 19.39 -6.11 10.39
C ALA A 182 18.08 -6.88 10.61
N ARG A 183 18.11 -8.00 11.35
CA ARG A 183 16.89 -8.71 11.77
C ARG A 183 16.03 -7.90 12.72
N PHE A 184 16.64 -7.17 13.67
CA PHE A 184 15.91 -6.24 14.54
C PHE A 184 15.21 -5.16 13.71
N VAL A 185 15.92 -4.54 12.76
CA VAL A 185 15.36 -3.52 11.85
C VAL A 185 14.17 -4.09 11.08
N ARG A 186 14.28 -5.30 10.50
CA ARG A 186 13.16 -5.95 9.81
C ARG A 186 11.98 -6.23 10.73
N ALA A 187 12.21 -6.87 11.88
CA ALA A 187 11.15 -7.27 12.80
C ALA A 187 10.32 -6.08 13.34
N THR A 188 10.94 -4.90 13.41
CA THR A 188 10.32 -3.69 13.97
C THR A 188 9.74 -2.75 12.91
N LEU A 189 10.34 -2.70 11.71
CA LEU A 189 9.92 -1.81 10.63
C LEU A 189 8.98 -2.46 9.60
N THR A 190 8.84 -3.80 9.58
CA THR A 190 7.86 -4.47 8.73
C THR A 190 6.43 -4.20 9.26
N PRO A 191 5.46 -3.87 8.37
CA PRO A 191 4.05 -3.77 8.76
C PRO A 191 3.55 -5.06 9.39
N GLY A 192 2.76 -4.96 10.47
CA GLY A 192 2.10 -6.12 11.05
C GLY A 192 0.90 -6.57 10.20
N ASP A 193 0.44 -7.81 10.43
CA ASP A 193 -0.69 -8.39 9.69
C ASP A 193 -1.96 -7.53 9.74
N GLN A 194 -2.23 -6.92 10.90
CA GLN A 194 -3.37 -6.02 11.10
C GLN A 194 -3.30 -4.78 10.19
N GLU A 195 -2.11 -4.22 10.01
CA GLU A 195 -1.93 -3.04 9.17
C GLU A 195 -2.01 -3.38 7.69
N MET A 196 -1.44 -4.53 7.30
CA MET A 196 -1.59 -5.04 5.93
C MET A 196 -3.06 -5.32 5.61
N MET A 197 -3.80 -5.89 6.56
CA MET A 197 -5.23 -6.12 6.41
C MET A 197 -6.00 -4.81 6.30
N ALA A 198 -5.74 -3.84 7.18
CA ALA A 198 -6.37 -2.52 7.12
C ALA A 198 -6.09 -1.80 5.80
N ALA A 199 -4.83 -1.83 5.33
CA ALA A 199 -4.46 -1.27 4.03
C ALA A 199 -5.16 -1.98 2.87
N ARG A 200 -5.30 -3.31 2.93
CA ARG A 200 -6.02 -4.09 1.91
C ARG A 200 -7.52 -3.78 1.91
N ILE A 201 -8.13 -3.65 3.08
CA ILE A 201 -9.54 -3.24 3.21
C ILE A 201 -9.73 -1.82 2.65
N ALA A 202 -8.86 -0.88 3.01
CA ALA A 202 -8.92 0.49 2.49
C ALA A 202 -8.77 0.54 0.97
N HIS A 203 -7.83 -0.25 0.42
CA HIS A 203 -7.65 -0.38 -1.02
C HIS A 203 -8.89 -0.97 -1.71
N LEU A 204 -9.45 -2.06 -1.18
CA LEU A 204 -10.68 -2.67 -1.70
C LEU A 204 -11.88 -1.72 -1.62
N ALA A 205 -12.01 -0.97 -0.53
CA ALA A 205 -13.06 0.03 -0.36
C ALA A 205 -12.93 1.17 -1.38
N ALA A 206 -11.71 1.67 -1.61
CA ALA A 206 -11.44 2.70 -2.60
C ALA A 206 -11.76 2.22 -4.02
N THR A 207 -11.24 1.06 -4.43
CA THR A 207 -11.52 0.48 -5.75
C THR A 207 -13.00 0.18 -5.96
N ARG A 208 -13.72 -0.25 -4.91
CA ARG A 208 -15.17 -0.44 -4.97
C ARG A 208 -15.90 0.89 -5.13
N SER A 209 -15.49 1.94 -4.42
CA SER A 209 -16.08 3.28 -4.59
C SER A 209 -15.89 3.76 -6.03
N ASP A 210 -14.68 3.69 -6.57
CA ASP A 210 -14.37 4.12 -7.93
C ASP A 210 -15.21 3.36 -8.98
N ALA A 211 -15.37 2.05 -8.80
CA ALA A 211 -16.20 1.22 -9.68
C ALA A 211 -17.69 1.61 -9.62
N VAL A 212 -18.22 1.87 -8.41
CA VAL A 212 -19.60 2.31 -8.22
C VAL A 212 -19.82 3.69 -8.83
N ASP A 213 -18.90 4.63 -8.61
CA ASP A 213 -18.98 5.99 -9.13
C ASP A 213 -18.93 6.01 -10.66
N THR A 214 -18.06 5.17 -11.24
CA THR A 214 -17.97 4.98 -12.69
C THR A 214 -19.27 4.40 -13.25
N SER A 215 -19.81 3.35 -12.62
CA SER A 215 -21.09 2.76 -13.03
C SER A 215 -22.25 3.76 -12.93
N ALA A 216 -22.30 4.57 -11.87
CA ALA A 216 -23.33 5.58 -11.69
C ALA A 216 -23.23 6.72 -12.71
N ALA A 217 -22.02 7.08 -13.14
CA ALA A 217 -21.79 8.06 -14.19
C ALA A 217 -22.26 7.55 -15.56
N GLU A 218 -21.96 6.28 -15.88
CA GLU A 218 -22.40 5.62 -17.11
C GLU A 218 -23.93 5.52 -17.19
N LEU A 219 -24.59 5.09 -16.10
CA LEU A 219 -26.06 5.05 -16.04
C LEU A 219 -26.68 6.43 -16.28
N ARG A 220 -26.14 7.49 -15.66
CA ARG A 220 -26.59 8.88 -15.88
C ARG A 220 -26.37 9.37 -17.31
N ARG A 221 -25.34 8.87 -18.01
CA ARG A 221 -25.13 9.16 -19.44
C ARG A 221 -26.20 8.49 -20.28
N ILE A 222 -26.40 7.19 -20.07
CA ILE A 222 -27.42 6.39 -20.77
C ILE A 222 -28.82 6.99 -20.58
N GLU A 223 -29.17 7.36 -19.34
CA GLU A 223 -30.46 7.99 -19.03
C GLU A 223 -30.67 9.28 -19.83
N ARG A 224 -29.62 10.12 -19.93
CA ARG A 224 -29.67 11.39 -20.66
C ARG A 224 -29.77 11.18 -22.17
N ASP A 225 -28.96 10.27 -22.71
CA ASP A 225 -28.99 9.91 -24.14
C ASP A 225 -30.36 9.32 -24.53
N LEU A 226 -30.94 8.49 -23.66
CA LEU A 226 -32.28 7.93 -23.85
C LEU A 226 -33.35 9.02 -23.79
N HIS A 227 -33.29 9.88 -22.78
CA HIS A 227 -34.25 10.97 -22.60
C HIS A 227 -34.22 11.93 -23.78
N ASP A 228 -33.05 12.41 -24.19
CA ASP A 228 -32.90 13.37 -25.27
C ASP A 228 -33.24 12.74 -26.64
N GLY A 229 -32.81 11.50 -26.87
CA GLY A 229 -33.15 10.75 -28.08
C GLY A 229 -34.65 10.44 -28.19
N ALA A 230 -35.29 10.05 -27.09
CA ALA A 230 -36.74 9.82 -27.05
C ALA A 230 -37.53 11.12 -27.27
N GLN A 231 -37.13 12.22 -26.63
CA GLN A 231 -37.78 13.52 -26.83
C GLN A 231 -37.68 14.01 -28.27
N ALA A 232 -36.49 13.98 -28.87
CA ALA A 232 -36.30 14.41 -30.26
C ALA A 232 -37.20 13.63 -31.24
N ARG A 233 -37.32 12.31 -31.04
CA ARG A 233 -38.18 11.45 -31.87
C ARG A 233 -39.67 11.68 -31.64
N LEU A 234 -40.10 11.87 -30.40
CA LEU A 234 -41.50 12.16 -30.08
C LEU A 234 -41.93 13.52 -30.66
N VAL A 235 -41.05 14.53 -30.59
CA VAL A 235 -41.28 15.83 -31.24
C VAL A 235 -41.37 15.69 -32.75
N ALA A 236 -40.43 14.98 -33.38
CA ALA A 236 -40.46 14.73 -34.82
C ALA A 236 -41.74 14.01 -35.26
N MET A 237 -42.16 12.95 -34.54
CA MET A 237 -43.43 12.27 -34.79
C MET A 237 -44.62 13.22 -34.66
N GLY A 238 -44.66 14.08 -33.65
CA GLY A 238 -45.71 15.09 -33.48
C GLY A 238 -45.79 16.04 -34.68
N MET A 239 -44.65 16.53 -35.16
CA MET A 239 -44.59 17.40 -36.35
C MET A 239 -45.06 16.69 -37.63
N THR A 240 -44.70 15.42 -37.82
CA THR A 240 -45.18 14.62 -38.97
C THR A 240 -46.69 14.42 -38.92
N LEU A 241 -47.26 14.20 -37.73
CA LEU A 241 -48.71 14.06 -37.55
C LEU A 241 -49.44 15.40 -37.78
N ASP A 242 -48.92 16.52 -37.27
CA ASP A 242 -49.48 17.86 -37.51
C ASP A 242 -49.48 18.21 -39.01
N ALA A 243 -48.41 17.85 -39.73
CA ALA A 243 -48.32 18.02 -41.18
C ALA A 243 -49.36 17.17 -41.94
N ALA A 244 -49.62 15.95 -41.46
CA ALA A 244 -50.65 15.09 -42.03
C ALA A 244 -52.05 15.69 -41.82
N GLU A 245 -52.32 16.26 -40.64
CA GLU A 245 -53.60 16.89 -40.31
C GLU A 245 -53.89 18.11 -41.19
N HIS A 246 -52.88 18.95 -41.47
CA HIS A 246 -53.02 20.11 -42.34
C HIS A 246 -53.29 19.76 -43.81
N ARG A 247 -52.86 18.58 -44.28
CA ARG A 247 -53.04 18.15 -45.69
C ARG A 247 -54.23 17.21 -45.90
N LEU A 248 -55.00 16.95 -44.84
CA LEU A 248 -56.08 15.96 -44.83
C LEU A 248 -57.15 16.17 -45.91
N LYS A 249 -57.45 17.43 -46.25
CA LYS A 249 -58.47 17.79 -47.26
C LYS A 249 -57.91 17.99 -48.66
N ASP A 250 -56.63 18.33 -48.77
CA ASP A 250 -56.03 18.81 -50.01
C ASP A 250 -55.27 17.70 -50.77
N ASP A 251 -54.63 16.77 -50.05
CA ASP A 251 -53.78 15.73 -50.66
C ASP A 251 -53.78 14.43 -49.82
N PRO A 252 -54.76 13.53 -50.05
CA PRO A 252 -54.89 12.27 -49.31
C PRO A 252 -53.73 11.30 -49.52
N GLU A 253 -53.03 11.36 -50.65
CA GLU A 253 -51.85 10.51 -50.92
C GLU A 253 -50.66 10.96 -50.05
N ALA A 254 -50.41 12.28 -49.94
CA ALA A 254 -49.38 12.81 -49.06
C ALA A 254 -49.65 12.50 -47.58
N VAL A 255 -50.90 12.54 -47.15
CA VAL A 255 -51.31 12.15 -45.78
C VAL A 255 -50.95 10.70 -45.51
N ARG A 256 -51.21 9.80 -46.48
CA ARG A 256 -50.91 8.37 -46.34
C ARG A 256 -49.40 8.12 -46.21
N ALA A 257 -48.58 8.89 -46.93
CA ALA A 257 -47.12 8.85 -46.80
C ALA A 257 -46.62 9.33 -45.42
N LEU A 258 -47.13 10.47 -44.93
CA LEU A 258 -46.77 11.03 -43.61
C LEU A 258 -47.16 10.09 -42.45
N LEU A 259 -48.33 9.44 -42.54
CA LEU A 259 -48.75 8.44 -41.55
C LEU A 259 -47.86 7.19 -41.58
N ALA A 260 -47.41 6.77 -42.76
CA ALA A 260 -46.46 5.66 -42.89
C ALA A 260 -45.09 6.01 -42.28
N GLU A 261 -44.61 7.23 -42.48
CA GLU A 261 -43.38 7.75 -41.89
C GLU A 261 -43.46 7.81 -40.35
N ALA A 262 -44.56 8.35 -39.80
CA ALA A 262 -44.77 8.39 -38.35
C ALA A 262 -44.81 6.97 -37.73
N ARG A 263 -45.45 6.01 -38.42
CA ARG A 263 -45.49 4.60 -37.98
C ARG A 263 -44.11 3.94 -38.02
N ALA A 264 -43.31 4.22 -39.05
CA ALA A 264 -41.95 3.72 -39.17
C ALA A 264 -41.06 4.29 -38.06
N SER A 265 -41.13 5.59 -37.81
CA SER A 265 -40.39 6.29 -36.74
C SER A 265 -40.73 5.73 -35.34
N SER A 266 -42.02 5.52 -35.05
CA SER A 266 -42.47 4.89 -33.80
C SER A 266 -41.93 3.48 -33.61
N SER A 267 -41.94 2.67 -34.68
CA SER A 267 -41.43 1.30 -34.65
C SER A 267 -39.92 1.26 -34.42
N ALA A 268 -39.17 2.16 -35.06
CA ALA A 268 -37.73 2.30 -34.85
C ALA A 268 -37.40 2.72 -33.41
N ALA A 269 -38.12 3.69 -32.84
CA ALA A 269 -37.93 4.13 -31.46
C ALA A 269 -38.18 3.00 -30.44
N LEU A 270 -39.23 2.20 -30.63
CA LEU A 270 -39.51 1.02 -29.79
C LEU A 270 -38.44 -0.05 -29.91
N GLN A 271 -37.86 -0.23 -31.10
CA GLN A 271 -36.78 -1.18 -31.34
C GLN A 271 -35.51 -0.75 -30.60
N GLU A 272 -35.10 0.51 -30.72
CA GLU A 272 -33.94 1.04 -29.99
C GLU A 272 -34.10 0.95 -28.46
N LEU A 273 -35.30 1.26 -27.94
CA LEU A 273 -35.58 1.17 -26.51
C LEU A 273 -35.47 -0.28 -26.00
N ARG A 274 -35.97 -1.24 -26.79
CA ARG A 274 -35.83 -2.68 -26.52
C ARG A 274 -34.37 -3.12 -26.52
N ASP A 275 -33.58 -2.63 -27.48
CA ASP A 275 -32.17 -2.98 -27.60
C ASP A 275 -31.36 -2.38 -26.43
N LEU A 276 -31.70 -1.17 -25.97
CA LEU A 276 -31.10 -0.56 -24.78
C LEU A 276 -31.44 -1.32 -23.50
N VAL A 277 -32.71 -1.66 -23.27
CA VAL A 277 -33.14 -2.41 -22.07
C VAL A 277 -32.45 -3.77 -21.99
N ARG A 278 -32.30 -4.46 -23.12
CA ARG A 278 -31.54 -5.72 -23.20
C ARG A 278 -30.06 -5.55 -22.88
N GLY A 279 -29.47 -4.39 -23.18
CA GLY A 279 -28.08 -4.06 -22.90
C GLY A 279 -27.77 -3.72 -21.44
N ILE A 280 -28.76 -3.33 -20.63
CA ILE A 280 -28.54 -2.89 -19.24
C ILE A 280 -28.83 -4.01 -18.23
N HIS A 281 -29.99 -4.67 -18.34
CA HIS A 281 -30.30 -5.82 -17.49
C HIS A 281 -31.32 -6.72 -18.20
N PRO A 282 -30.92 -7.89 -18.71
CA PRO A 282 -31.84 -8.77 -19.40
C PRO A 282 -32.88 -9.31 -18.40
N PRO A 283 -34.19 -9.06 -18.59
CA PRO A 283 -35.22 -9.55 -17.67
C PRO A 283 -35.18 -11.07 -17.51
N VAL A 284 -34.84 -11.78 -18.60
CA VAL A 284 -34.70 -13.24 -18.62
C VAL A 284 -33.55 -13.71 -17.72
N LEU A 285 -32.46 -12.93 -17.60
CA LEU A 285 -31.35 -13.24 -16.71
C LEU A 285 -31.76 -13.10 -15.24
N ALA A 286 -32.56 -12.08 -14.90
CA ALA A 286 -33.07 -11.89 -13.55
C ALA A 286 -34.02 -13.03 -13.15
N ASP A 287 -35.01 -13.32 -14.00
CA ASP A 287 -36.14 -14.20 -13.67
C ASP A 287 -35.83 -15.69 -13.88
N ARG A 288 -35.02 -16.04 -14.89
CA ARG A 288 -34.80 -17.42 -15.33
C ARG A 288 -33.34 -17.86 -15.33
N GLY A 289 -32.42 -16.93 -15.06
CA GLY A 289 -31.00 -17.19 -14.93
C GLY A 289 -30.25 -17.34 -16.26
N LEU A 290 -28.94 -17.56 -16.16
CA LEU A 290 -27.97 -17.48 -17.26
C LEU A 290 -28.29 -18.40 -18.44
N ALA A 291 -28.67 -19.65 -18.16
CA ALA A 291 -28.89 -20.64 -19.21
C ALA A 291 -30.00 -20.21 -20.17
N ASP A 292 -31.14 -19.78 -19.62
CA ASP A 292 -32.29 -19.35 -20.41
C ASP A 292 -32.06 -17.98 -21.05
N ALA A 293 -31.29 -17.10 -20.39
CA ALA A 293 -30.89 -15.82 -20.97
C ALA A 293 -30.00 -16.00 -22.21
N VAL A 294 -29.00 -16.89 -22.16
CA VAL A 294 -28.11 -17.19 -23.30
C VAL A 294 -28.86 -17.93 -24.42
N ARG A 295 -29.77 -18.86 -24.11
CA ARG A 295 -30.64 -19.47 -25.12
C ARG A 295 -31.53 -18.43 -25.81
N SER A 296 -32.09 -17.50 -25.04
CA SER A 296 -32.91 -16.41 -25.58
C SER A 296 -32.10 -15.48 -26.50
N LEU A 297 -30.84 -15.21 -26.14
CA LEU A 297 -29.91 -14.46 -26.98
C LEU A 297 -29.63 -15.20 -28.30
N ALA A 298 -29.37 -16.51 -28.26
CA ALA A 298 -29.10 -17.30 -29.46
C ALA A 298 -30.28 -17.37 -30.43
N LEU A 299 -31.52 -17.42 -29.93
CA LEU A 299 -32.73 -17.38 -30.77
C LEU A 299 -32.87 -16.08 -31.58
N LEU A 300 -32.25 -15.00 -31.11
CA LEU A 300 -32.27 -13.69 -31.75
C LEU A 300 -31.01 -13.43 -32.60
N SER A 301 -30.02 -14.32 -32.52
CA SER A 301 -28.79 -14.21 -33.28
C SER A 301 -29.06 -14.45 -34.77
N PRO A 302 -28.47 -13.66 -35.69
CA PRO A 302 -28.54 -13.92 -37.12
C PRO A 302 -27.69 -15.15 -37.53
N LEU A 303 -26.83 -15.64 -36.65
CA LEU A 303 -25.98 -16.81 -36.88
C LEU A 303 -26.69 -18.11 -36.44
N GLN A 304 -26.44 -19.22 -37.14
CA GLN A 304 -26.79 -20.55 -36.61
C GLN A 304 -26.00 -20.81 -35.32
N THR A 305 -26.68 -20.66 -34.18
CA THR A 305 -26.05 -20.67 -32.86
C THR A 305 -26.59 -21.84 -32.05
N GLU A 306 -25.74 -22.82 -31.74
CA GLU A 306 -26.07 -23.91 -30.83
C GLU A 306 -25.64 -23.56 -29.41
N VAL A 307 -26.53 -23.74 -28.43
CA VAL A 307 -26.29 -23.37 -27.02
C VAL A 307 -26.27 -24.60 -26.15
N THR A 308 -25.09 -24.94 -25.64
CA THR A 308 -24.90 -25.95 -24.60
C THR A 308 -24.49 -25.26 -23.31
N VAL A 309 -25.22 -25.52 -22.21
CA VAL A 309 -24.94 -24.94 -20.90
C VAL A 309 -24.78 -26.07 -19.90
N ASP A 310 -23.58 -26.18 -19.33
CA ASP A 310 -23.26 -27.11 -18.25
C ASP A 310 -22.78 -26.31 -17.04
N LEU A 311 -23.66 -26.17 -16.04
CA LEU A 311 -23.42 -25.41 -14.82
C LEU A 311 -23.82 -26.27 -13.61
N ALA A 312 -22.93 -26.38 -12.63
CA ALA A 312 -23.20 -27.10 -11.38
C ALA A 312 -24.27 -26.44 -10.50
N GLY A 313 -24.65 -25.20 -10.79
CA GLY A 313 -25.64 -24.41 -10.07
C GLY A 313 -25.70 -22.97 -10.59
N ARG A 314 -26.59 -22.14 -10.04
CA ARG A 314 -26.69 -20.72 -10.44
C ARG A 314 -25.46 -19.94 -9.93
N PRO A 315 -24.70 -19.27 -10.80
CA PRO A 315 -23.60 -18.40 -10.38
C PRO A 315 -24.10 -17.26 -9.49
N GLU A 316 -23.21 -16.65 -8.70
CA GLU A 316 -23.58 -15.41 -8.00
C GLU A 316 -23.98 -14.32 -9.03
N PRO A 317 -24.97 -13.46 -8.72
CA PRO A 317 -25.52 -12.49 -9.69
C PRO A 317 -24.50 -11.63 -10.44
N PRO A 318 -23.38 -11.18 -9.83
CA PRO A 318 -22.35 -10.43 -10.57
C PRO A 318 -21.63 -11.28 -11.63
N VAL A 319 -21.33 -12.54 -11.29
CA VAL A 319 -20.70 -13.49 -12.23
C VAL A 319 -21.69 -13.87 -13.33
N GLU A 320 -22.95 -14.09 -12.96
CA GLU A 320 -24.03 -14.39 -13.89
C GLU A 320 -24.19 -13.29 -14.96
N SER A 321 -24.20 -12.02 -14.52
CA SER A 321 -24.29 -10.86 -15.40
C SER A 321 -23.04 -10.69 -16.28
N ALA A 322 -21.85 -10.84 -15.71
CA ALA A 322 -20.59 -10.71 -16.45
C ALA A 322 -20.48 -11.75 -17.57
N VAL A 323 -20.82 -13.02 -17.29
CA VAL A 323 -20.79 -14.09 -18.29
C VAL A 323 -21.82 -13.83 -19.40
N TYR A 324 -23.04 -13.42 -19.03
CA TYR A 324 -24.06 -13.09 -20.03
C TYR A 324 -23.58 -12.00 -21.00
N PHE A 325 -23.05 -10.89 -20.48
CA PHE A 325 -22.59 -9.79 -21.33
C PHE A 325 -21.37 -10.15 -22.17
N ALA A 326 -20.44 -10.95 -21.63
CA ALA A 326 -19.32 -11.47 -22.41
C ALA A 326 -19.79 -12.33 -23.58
N VAL A 327 -20.79 -13.19 -23.38
CA VAL A 327 -21.39 -14.01 -24.45
C VAL A 327 -22.13 -13.13 -25.46
N ALA A 328 -22.94 -12.16 -25.00
CA ALA A 328 -23.67 -11.24 -25.87
C ALA A 328 -22.74 -10.43 -26.79
N GLU A 329 -21.65 -9.91 -26.24
CA GLU A 329 -20.65 -9.16 -26.99
C GLU A 329 -19.88 -10.08 -27.96
N SER A 330 -19.55 -11.30 -27.54
CA SER A 330 -18.88 -12.28 -28.41
C SER A 330 -19.74 -12.67 -29.61
N VAL A 331 -21.03 -12.94 -29.39
CA VAL A 331 -21.99 -13.26 -30.48
C VAL A 331 -22.18 -12.06 -31.40
N THR A 332 -22.27 -10.84 -30.84
CA THR A 332 -22.40 -9.61 -31.62
C THR A 332 -21.17 -9.36 -32.49
N ASN A 333 -19.98 -9.54 -31.93
CA ASN A 333 -18.73 -9.40 -32.67
C ASN A 333 -18.58 -10.46 -33.75
N ALA A 334 -18.98 -11.71 -33.47
CA ALA A 334 -19.04 -12.74 -34.49
C ALA A 334 -19.97 -12.34 -35.64
N ALA A 335 -21.19 -11.88 -35.34
CA ALA A 335 -22.15 -11.47 -36.36
C ALA A 335 -21.69 -10.27 -37.20
N LYS A 336 -20.88 -9.36 -36.63
CA LYS A 336 -20.37 -8.16 -37.33
C LYS A 336 -19.06 -8.39 -38.09
N HIS A 337 -18.21 -9.30 -37.62
CA HIS A 337 -16.80 -9.36 -38.05
C HIS A 337 -16.35 -10.74 -38.54
N ALA A 338 -17.13 -11.81 -38.36
CA ALA A 338 -16.66 -13.15 -38.70
C ALA A 338 -16.71 -13.50 -40.20
N ASP A 339 -17.14 -12.60 -41.09
CA ASP A 339 -17.32 -12.86 -42.53
C ASP A 339 -18.08 -14.19 -42.78
N ALA A 340 -19.17 -14.39 -42.02
CA ALA A 340 -20.02 -15.58 -42.06
C ALA A 340 -21.05 -15.53 -43.19
#